data_AF-A0A357CCM2-F1
#
_entry.id   AF-A0A357CCM2-F1
#
_cell.length_a   1.000
_cell.length_b   1.000
_cell.length_c   1.000
_cell.angle_alpha   90.00
_cell.angle_beta   90.00
_cell.angle_gamma   90.00
#
_symmetry.space_group_name_H-M   'P 1'
#
loop_
_entity.id
_entity.type
_entity.pdbx_description
1 polymer ?
#
loop_
_entity_poly.entity_id
_entity_poly.type
_entity_poly.pdbx_seq_one_letter_code
_entity_poly.pdbx_strand_id
1 'polypeptide(L)'
;MKKPLFVILFATLILVVTLSGCGTKKGQLGGKIYDDTTKELITGSVVVTLTGASSITVTNGQYQFTDVSIGDKTLTVQAEGYKTYTASVKIEAGKTITKDIYLVEEVTVPPDPTDPTPGEKGTYTVGGVVFDMRYAPSGSFISDDNVISEDEKLPGPVDVTNPFWIAETEVTYELWHKVYTWATTDGHGYTFANPGREGHDGTIGAAPTSASQEPVTT
;
A
#
# COMPACT_ATOMS: atom_id res chain seq x y z
N MET A 1 5.86 -53.64 43.09
CA MET A 1 6.48 -52.68 42.14
C MET A 1 5.68 -51.39 42.18
N LYS A 2 6.25 -50.33 42.76
CA LYS A 2 5.70 -48.97 42.77
C LYS A 2 6.27 -48.23 41.57
N LYS A 3 5.45 -47.56 40.75
CA LYS A 3 5.91 -46.52 39.81
C LYS A 3 5.39 -45.16 40.30
N PRO A 4 6.25 -44.14 40.44
CA PRO A 4 5.92 -42.91 41.15
C PRO A 4 5.21 -41.87 40.28
N LEU A 5 4.48 -41.02 41.00
CA LEU A 5 3.80 -39.78 40.64
C LEU A 5 4.79 -38.73 40.11
N PHE A 6 4.47 -38.05 39.00
CA PHE A 6 5.20 -36.88 38.50
C PHE A 6 4.27 -35.66 38.48
N VAL A 7 4.38 -34.84 39.52
CA VAL A 7 3.76 -33.50 39.61
C VAL A 7 4.80 -32.52 39.09
N ILE A 8 4.55 -31.89 37.93
CA ILE A 8 5.43 -30.83 37.41
C ILE A 8 4.88 -29.48 37.92
N LEU A 9 5.56 -28.98 38.94
CA LEU A 9 5.42 -27.67 39.55
C LEU A 9 6.06 -26.62 38.61
N PHE A 10 5.27 -25.79 37.92
CA PHE A 10 5.82 -24.63 37.18
C PHE A 10 6.14 -23.51 38.18
N ALA A 11 7.41 -23.41 38.56
CA ALA A 11 7.90 -22.41 39.50
C ALA A 11 7.92 -21.00 38.86
N THR A 12 7.10 -20.10 39.39
CA THR A 12 7.19 -18.65 39.15
C THR A 12 8.39 -18.08 39.90
N LEU A 13 9.42 -17.66 39.17
CA LEU A 13 10.57 -16.94 39.70
C LEU A 13 10.30 -15.42 39.60
N ILE A 14 9.85 -14.82 40.70
CA ILE A 14 9.80 -13.36 40.87
C ILE A 14 11.08 -12.93 41.58
N LEU A 15 12.05 -12.44 40.82
CA LEU A 15 13.29 -11.84 41.32
C LEU A 15 13.09 -10.30 41.38
N VAL A 16 12.78 -9.77 42.56
CA VAL A 16 12.71 -8.32 42.79
C VAL A 16 14.11 -7.81 43.16
N VAL A 17 14.79 -7.19 42.19
CA VAL A 17 16.01 -6.40 42.43
C VAL A 17 15.64 -4.92 42.29
N THR A 18 15.54 -4.20 43.42
CA THR A 18 15.36 -2.75 43.41
C THR A 18 16.71 -2.06 43.31
N LEU A 19 17.21 -1.89 42.08
CA LEU A 19 18.33 -0.99 41.81
C LEU A 19 17.79 0.42 41.52
N SER A 20 17.96 1.34 42.47
CA SER A 20 17.77 2.78 42.27
C SER A 20 18.94 3.34 41.47
N GLY A 21 18.88 3.18 40.15
CA GLY A 21 19.74 3.89 39.21
C GLY A 21 18.96 5.04 38.56
N CYS A 22 19.60 6.19 38.39
CA CYS A 22 19.16 7.25 37.49
C CYS A 22 19.23 6.74 36.03
N GLY A 23 18.38 5.77 35.71
CA GLY A 23 18.24 5.16 34.39
C GLY A 23 17.04 5.76 33.69
N THR A 24 17.12 5.89 32.37
CA THR A 24 15.95 6.23 31.55
C THR A 24 14.79 5.30 31.92
N LYS A 25 13.62 5.89 32.24
CA LYS A 25 12.43 5.10 32.58
C LYS A 25 12.11 4.20 31.38
N LYS A 26 12.02 2.89 31.64
CA LYS A 26 11.80 1.86 30.63
C LYS A 26 10.63 0.97 31.02
N GLY A 27 10.02 0.35 30.03
CA GLY A 27 8.99 -0.69 30.19
C GLY A 27 9.28 -1.88 29.29
N GLN A 28 8.33 -2.80 29.24
CA GLN A 28 8.37 -3.99 28.39
C GLN A 28 7.08 -4.08 27.59
N LEU A 29 7.17 -4.67 26.39
CA LEU A 29 6.02 -5.01 25.57
C LEU A 29 6.16 -6.46 25.13
N GLY A 30 5.10 -7.24 25.24
CA GLY A 30 5.05 -8.57 24.63
C GLY A 30 3.64 -8.99 24.28
N GLY A 31 3.52 -10.15 23.65
CA GLY A 31 2.23 -10.69 23.28
C GLY A 31 2.36 -11.88 22.35
N LYS A 32 1.19 -12.34 21.90
CA LYS A 32 1.05 -13.42 20.93
C LYS A 32 0.52 -12.91 19.60
N ILE A 33 0.87 -13.61 18.53
CA ILE A 33 0.53 -13.27 17.15
C ILE A 33 -0.33 -14.41 16.59
N TYR A 34 -1.58 -14.07 16.29
CA TYR A 34 -2.58 -14.99 15.80
C TYR A 34 -2.98 -14.66 14.37
N ASP A 35 -3.49 -15.66 13.68
CA ASP A 35 -4.30 -15.49 12.49
C ASP A 35 -5.70 -14.98 12.91
N ASP A 36 -6.20 -13.92 12.29
CA ASP A 36 -7.49 -13.33 12.66
C ASP A 36 -8.69 -14.20 12.23
N THR A 37 -8.52 -15.08 11.25
CA THR A 37 -9.57 -15.98 10.77
C THR A 37 -9.61 -17.25 11.62
N THR A 38 -8.50 -17.98 11.70
CA THR A 38 -8.45 -19.28 12.39
C THR A 38 -8.31 -19.14 13.91
N LYS A 39 -7.85 -17.97 14.38
CA LYS A 39 -7.49 -17.69 15.78
C LYS A 39 -6.34 -18.56 16.30
N GLU A 40 -5.60 -19.20 15.41
CA GLU A 40 -4.42 -20.00 15.75
C GLU A 40 -3.15 -19.14 15.82
N LEU A 41 -2.12 -19.61 16.54
CA LEU A 41 -0.83 -18.93 16.59
C LEU A 41 -0.14 -19.03 15.23
N ILE A 42 0.36 -17.89 14.74
CA ILE A 42 1.20 -17.88 13.54
C ILE A 42 2.60 -18.33 13.95
N THR A 43 2.97 -19.54 13.50
CA THR A 43 4.31 -20.12 13.73
C THR A 43 5.24 -19.97 12.52
N GLY A 44 4.82 -19.24 11.49
CA GLY A 44 5.68 -18.79 10.39
C GLY A 44 6.69 -17.73 10.84
N SER A 45 7.59 -17.33 9.94
CA SER A 45 8.51 -16.22 10.21
C SER A 45 7.76 -14.89 10.23
N VAL A 46 7.76 -14.20 11.36
CA VAL A 46 7.11 -12.90 11.54
C VAL A 46 8.14 -11.86 11.97
N VAL A 47 8.20 -10.74 11.26
CA VAL A 47 9.02 -9.58 11.62
C VAL A 47 8.19 -8.62 12.47
N VAL A 48 8.70 -8.25 13.64
CA VAL A 48 8.07 -7.34 14.59
C VAL A 48 9.01 -6.15 14.82
N THR A 49 8.52 -4.95 14.56
CA THR A 49 9.26 -3.69 14.70
C THR A 49 8.54 -2.78 15.69
N LEU A 50 9.30 -2.14 16.58
CA LEU A 50 8.78 -1.17 17.55
C LEU A 50 9.64 0.09 17.51
N THR A 51 9.04 1.27 17.37
CA THR A 51 9.80 2.53 17.21
C THR A 51 10.79 2.76 18.36
N GLY A 52 12.07 2.92 18.03
CA GLY A 52 13.13 3.15 19.02
C GLY A 52 13.57 1.89 19.77
N ALA A 53 13.24 0.70 19.25
CA ALA A 53 13.84 -0.58 19.61
C ALA A 53 14.34 -1.31 18.35
N SER A 54 15.25 -2.26 18.52
CA SER A 54 15.69 -3.13 17.42
C SER A 54 14.57 -4.06 16.98
N SER A 55 14.38 -4.23 15.67
CA SER A 55 13.43 -5.22 15.13
C SER A 55 13.82 -6.65 15.53
N ILE A 56 12.81 -7.50 15.67
CA ILE A 56 12.97 -8.93 15.98
C ILE A 56 12.23 -9.78 14.96
N THR A 57 12.68 -11.01 14.77
CA THR A 57 11.98 -12.03 13.98
C THR A 57 11.61 -13.18 14.91
N VAL A 58 10.35 -13.62 14.85
CA VAL A 58 9.81 -14.68 15.71
C VAL A 58 9.18 -15.78 14.86
N THR A 59 9.27 -17.03 15.33
CA THR A 59 8.74 -18.22 14.64
C THR A 59 7.84 -19.07 15.53
N ASN A 60 7.56 -18.62 16.75
CA ASN A 60 6.76 -19.33 17.75
C ASN A 60 5.48 -18.57 18.12
N GLY A 61 5.08 -17.59 17.30
CA GLY A 61 3.91 -16.74 17.51
C GLY A 61 3.99 -15.86 18.76
N GLN A 62 5.17 -15.68 19.37
CA GLN A 62 5.36 -14.90 20.60
C GLN A 62 6.45 -13.88 20.40
N TYR A 63 6.20 -12.64 20.83
CA TYR A 63 7.16 -11.55 20.70
C TYR A 63 7.35 -10.85 22.04
N GLN A 64 8.56 -10.31 22.26
CA GLN A 64 8.88 -9.52 23.44
C GLN A 64 9.97 -8.49 23.15
N PHE A 65 9.73 -7.26 23.58
CA PHE A 65 10.68 -6.19 23.68
C PHE A 65 10.91 -5.85 25.16
N THR A 66 12.17 -5.87 25.58
CA THR A 66 12.59 -5.42 26.90
C THR A 66 13.24 -4.05 26.82
N ASP A 67 13.33 -3.36 27.95
CA ASP A 67 14.07 -2.10 28.08
C ASP A 67 13.63 -0.98 27.12
N VAL A 68 12.34 -0.98 26.75
CA VAL A 68 11.76 -0.03 25.81
C VAL A 68 11.58 1.31 26.49
N SER A 69 11.98 2.40 25.84
CA SER A 69 11.75 3.76 26.34
C SER A 69 10.24 4.06 26.49
N ILE A 70 9.87 4.79 27.53
CA ILE A 70 8.48 5.19 27.77
C ILE A 70 7.93 6.11 26.67
N GLY A 71 6.61 6.19 26.60
CA GLY A 71 5.87 7.01 25.62
C GLY A 71 5.11 6.17 24.62
N ASP A 72 4.46 6.85 23.68
CA ASP A 72 3.72 6.20 22.59
C ASP A 72 4.70 5.64 21.56
N LYS A 73 4.51 4.37 21.19
CA LYS A 73 5.35 3.62 20.26
C LYS A 73 4.50 3.05 19.14
N THR A 74 5.01 3.06 17.91
CA THR A 74 4.37 2.36 16.80
C THR A 74 4.93 0.94 16.72
N LEU A 75 4.03 -0.03 16.82
CA LEU A 75 4.28 -1.45 16.62
C LEU A 75 3.86 -1.83 15.20
N THR A 76 4.77 -2.42 14.44
CA THR A 76 4.54 -2.92 13.08
C THR A 76 4.84 -4.41 13.03
N VAL A 77 3.93 -5.20 12.48
CA VAL A 77 4.08 -6.66 12.35
C VAL A 77 3.84 -7.10 10.92
N GLN A 78 4.77 -7.88 10.38
CA GLN A 78 4.77 -8.34 9.00
C GLN A 78 5.04 -9.84 8.97
N ALA A 79 4.19 -10.56 8.25
CA ALA A 79 4.33 -11.99 7.98
C ALA A 79 3.98 -12.23 6.51
N GLU A 80 4.62 -13.20 5.88
CA GLU A 80 4.31 -13.58 4.50
C GLU A 80 2.85 -14.05 4.39
N GLY A 81 2.13 -13.55 3.39
CA GLY A 81 0.71 -13.88 3.18
C GLY A 81 -0.27 -13.12 4.10
N TYR A 82 0.21 -12.15 4.89
CA TYR A 82 -0.62 -11.34 5.78
C TYR A 82 -0.44 -9.84 5.52
N LYS A 83 -1.52 -9.08 5.69
CA LYS A 83 -1.46 -7.62 5.65
C LYS A 83 -0.58 -7.10 6.77
N THR A 84 0.21 -6.07 6.48
CA THR A 84 1.02 -5.40 7.51
C THR A 84 0.12 -4.83 8.60
N TYR A 85 0.32 -5.24 9.85
CA TYR A 85 -0.40 -4.72 11.00
C TYR A 85 0.37 -3.55 11.61
N THR A 86 -0.34 -2.47 11.94
CA THR A 86 0.23 -1.31 12.67
C THR A 86 -0.64 -0.92 13.86
N ALA A 87 -0.02 -0.56 14.99
CA ALA A 87 -0.72 -0.05 16.15
C ALA A 87 0.14 0.89 17.00
N SER A 88 -0.49 1.90 17.62
CA SER A 88 0.13 2.68 18.68
C SER A 88 -0.01 1.97 20.03
N VAL A 89 1.10 1.90 20.78
CA VAL A 89 1.17 1.28 22.12
C VAL A 89 1.87 2.23 23.07
N LYS A 90 1.22 2.57 24.18
CA LYS A 90 1.80 3.41 25.24
C LYS A 90 2.64 2.58 26.20
N ILE A 91 3.94 2.84 26.25
CA ILE A 91 4.89 2.20 27.18
C ILE A 91 5.00 3.02 28.45
N GLU A 92 4.76 2.37 29.59
CA GLU A 92 4.80 2.99 30.92
C GLU A 92 5.99 2.46 31.75
N ALA A 93 6.51 3.31 32.62
CA ALA A 93 7.71 3.01 33.40
C ALA A 93 7.51 1.79 34.32
N GLY A 94 8.43 0.82 34.25
CA GLY A 94 8.45 -0.38 35.08
C GLY A 94 7.33 -1.38 34.79
N LYS A 95 6.47 -1.12 33.79
CA LYS A 95 5.34 -2.01 33.46
C LYS A 95 5.69 -2.96 32.32
N THR A 96 5.07 -4.13 32.37
CA THR A 96 4.99 -5.06 31.24
C THR A 96 3.63 -4.90 30.58
N ILE A 97 3.62 -4.35 29.37
CA ILE A 97 2.43 -4.20 28.55
C ILE A 97 2.25 -5.47 27.73
N THR A 98 1.04 -6.02 27.72
CA THR A 98 0.68 -7.16 26.88
C THR A 98 -0.26 -6.71 25.78
N LYS A 99 0.06 -7.03 24.52
CA LYS A 99 -0.79 -6.74 23.36
C LYS A 99 -0.76 -7.93 22.42
N ASP A 100 -1.87 -8.65 22.35
CA ASP A 100 -2.02 -9.69 21.33
C ASP A 100 -2.36 -9.06 19.97
N ILE A 101 -1.91 -9.71 18.91
CA ILE A 101 -1.98 -9.26 17.53
C ILE A 101 -2.73 -10.31 16.72
N TYR A 102 -3.64 -9.85 15.86
CA TYR A 102 -4.43 -10.70 14.98
C TYR A 102 -4.18 -10.22 13.55
N LEU A 103 -3.41 -10.99 12.79
CA LEU A 103 -3.07 -10.65 11.41
C LEU A 103 -4.19 -11.13 10.49
N VAL A 104 -4.59 -10.25 9.58
CA VAL A 104 -5.55 -10.59 8.53
C VAL A 104 -4.76 -11.09 7.33
N GLU A 105 -5.11 -12.27 6.83
CA GLU A 105 -4.52 -12.80 5.59
C GLU A 105 -4.66 -11.77 4.46
N GLU A 106 -3.59 -11.62 3.70
CA GLU A 106 -3.60 -10.86 2.48
C GLU A 106 -4.12 -11.77 1.37
N VAL A 107 -5.42 -11.64 1.08
CA VAL A 107 -6.06 -12.37 -0.01
C VAL A 107 -5.48 -11.85 -1.32
N THR A 108 -4.46 -12.54 -1.82
CA THR A 108 -4.03 -12.39 -3.21
C THR A 108 -4.99 -13.23 -4.05
N VAL A 109 -5.95 -12.58 -4.70
CA VAL A 109 -6.72 -13.25 -5.75
C VAL A 109 -5.68 -13.59 -6.82
N PRO A 110 -5.46 -14.88 -7.16
CA PRO A 110 -4.60 -15.23 -8.27
C PRO A 110 -5.10 -14.44 -9.48
N PRO A 111 -4.22 -13.76 -10.23
CA PRO A 111 -4.66 -12.98 -11.38
C PRO A 111 -5.49 -13.90 -12.28
N ASP A 112 -6.68 -13.46 -12.67
CA ASP A 112 -7.46 -14.19 -13.66
C ASP A 112 -6.55 -14.31 -14.89
N PRO A 113 -6.35 -15.51 -15.48
CA PRO A 113 -5.54 -15.64 -16.68
C PRO A 113 -6.06 -14.81 -17.86
N THR A 114 -7.28 -14.28 -17.79
CA THR A 114 -7.84 -13.32 -18.74
C THR A 114 -7.60 -11.85 -18.38
N ASP A 115 -7.11 -11.56 -17.18
CA ASP A 115 -6.72 -10.20 -16.82
C ASP A 115 -5.47 -9.78 -17.61
N PRO A 116 -5.46 -8.56 -18.18
CA PRO A 116 -4.30 -8.10 -18.90
C PRO A 116 -3.08 -7.99 -17.99
N THR A 117 -1.93 -8.37 -18.53
CA THR A 117 -0.65 -8.29 -17.84
C THR A 117 -0.16 -6.84 -17.75
N PRO A 118 0.55 -6.42 -16.69
CA PRO A 118 1.11 -5.07 -16.62
C PRO A 118 1.97 -4.75 -17.85
N GLY A 119 1.63 -3.67 -18.56
CA GLY A 119 2.29 -3.27 -19.80
C GLY A 119 1.80 -3.99 -21.06
N GLU A 120 0.77 -4.83 -20.98
CA GLU A 120 0.13 -5.45 -22.13
C GLU A 120 -0.31 -4.40 -23.15
N LYS A 121 -0.09 -4.67 -24.44
CA LYS A 121 -0.47 -3.76 -25.52
C LYS A 121 -1.89 -4.06 -25.98
N GLY A 122 -2.73 -3.03 -26.01
CA GLY A 122 -4.09 -3.07 -26.55
C GLY A 122 -4.22 -2.06 -27.69
N THR A 123 -4.86 -2.49 -28.78
CA THR A 123 -5.15 -1.61 -29.92
C THR A 123 -6.63 -1.23 -29.90
N TYR A 124 -6.90 0.07 -29.89
CA TYR A 124 -8.23 0.64 -29.76
C TYR A 124 -8.62 1.39 -31.03
N THR A 125 -9.93 1.50 -31.29
CA THR A 125 -10.44 2.23 -32.44
C THR A 125 -11.58 3.15 -32.03
N VAL A 126 -11.44 4.44 -32.29
CA VAL A 126 -12.46 5.47 -32.02
C VAL A 126 -12.71 6.25 -33.29
N GLY A 127 -13.96 6.24 -33.77
CA GLY A 127 -14.33 6.92 -35.02
C GLY A 127 -13.50 6.49 -36.24
N GLY A 128 -12.91 5.29 -36.22
CA GLY A 128 -11.99 4.79 -37.25
C GLY A 128 -10.52 5.21 -37.10
N VAL A 129 -10.16 5.98 -36.06
CA VAL A 129 -8.73 6.21 -35.70
C VAL A 129 -8.27 5.05 -34.83
N VAL A 130 -7.14 4.46 -35.19
CA VAL A 130 -6.52 3.34 -34.46
C VAL A 130 -5.36 3.86 -33.64
N PHE A 131 -5.28 3.45 -32.37
CA PHE A 131 -4.17 3.84 -31.48
C PHE A 131 -3.86 2.72 -30.48
N ASP A 132 -2.63 2.72 -30.01
CA ASP A 132 -2.11 1.71 -29.11
C ASP A 132 -2.02 2.24 -27.68
N MET A 133 -2.37 1.37 -26.73
CA MET A 133 -2.33 1.66 -25.31
C MET A 133 -1.64 0.53 -24.54
N ARG A 134 -1.22 0.83 -23.32
CA ARG A 134 -0.60 -0.09 -22.37
C ARG A 134 -1.47 -0.24 -21.14
N TYR A 135 -1.66 -1.47 -20.69
CA TYR A 135 -2.39 -1.73 -19.46
C TYR A 135 -1.55 -1.33 -18.23
N ALA A 136 -2.13 -0.52 -17.36
CA ALA A 136 -1.58 -0.12 -16.08
C ALA A 136 -2.48 -0.69 -14.97
N PRO A 137 -1.99 -1.64 -14.15
CA PRO A 137 -2.77 -2.17 -13.04
C PRO A 137 -2.98 -1.11 -11.95
N SER A 138 -3.96 -1.33 -11.07
CA SER A 138 -4.04 -0.61 -9.79
C SER A 138 -2.79 -0.88 -8.94
N GLY A 139 -2.43 0.06 -8.08
CA GLY A 139 -1.29 -0.11 -7.19
C GLY A 139 -1.11 1.02 -6.20
N SER A 140 -0.30 0.76 -5.17
CA SER A 140 0.09 1.73 -4.15
C SER A 140 1.55 2.11 -4.34
N PHE A 141 1.85 3.40 -4.23
CA PHE A 141 3.20 3.94 -4.32
C PHE A 141 3.46 4.93 -3.19
N ILE A 142 4.73 5.27 -3.03
CA ILE A 142 5.18 6.26 -2.05
C ILE A 142 5.58 7.51 -2.82
N SER A 143 5.04 8.66 -2.42
CA SER A 143 5.35 9.96 -3.03
C SER A 143 5.97 10.90 -1.99
N ASP A 144 6.97 11.66 -2.42
CA ASP A 144 7.56 12.78 -1.70
C ASP A 144 6.85 14.11 -2.02
N ASP A 145 5.77 14.08 -2.80
CA ASP A 145 4.92 15.22 -3.10
C ASP A 145 3.65 15.18 -2.23
N ASN A 146 3.47 16.21 -1.39
CA ASN A 146 2.32 16.33 -0.50
C ASN A 146 1.01 16.64 -1.24
N VAL A 147 1.06 17.16 -2.46
CA VAL A 147 -0.11 17.37 -3.31
C VAL A 147 -0.59 16.03 -3.87
N ILE A 148 0.33 15.14 -4.22
CA ILE A 148 0.00 13.82 -4.79
C ILE A 148 -0.40 12.83 -3.70
N SER A 149 0.33 12.81 -2.57
CA SER A 149 0.04 11.92 -1.44
C SER A 149 -1.07 12.39 -0.51
N GLU A 150 -1.47 13.67 -0.60
CA GLU A 150 -2.39 14.30 0.35
C GLU A 150 -1.96 14.12 1.82
N ASP A 151 -0.67 13.86 2.08
CA ASP A 151 -0.10 13.62 3.40
C ASP A 151 0.91 14.72 3.77
N GLU A 152 0.73 15.33 4.95
CA GLU A 152 1.65 16.32 5.49
C GLU A 152 2.96 15.69 5.99
N LYS A 153 2.96 14.38 6.28
CA LYS A 153 4.12 13.62 6.75
C LYS A 153 4.71 12.80 5.61
N LEU A 154 5.69 13.39 4.94
CA LEU A 154 6.33 12.77 3.78
C LEU A 154 7.46 11.77 4.15
N PRO A 155 7.69 10.74 3.31
CA PRO A 155 6.92 10.45 2.11
C PRO A 155 5.59 9.73 2.43
N GLY A 156 4.53 10.09 1.72
CA GLY A 156 3.15 9.62 1.95
C GLY A 156 2.72 8.55 0.94
N PRO A 157 1.75 7.68 1.30
CA PRO A 157 1.20 6.69 0.38
C PRO A 157 0.28 7.35 -0.66
N VAL A 158 0.22 6.77 -1.86
CA VAL A 158 -0.73 7.12 -2.91
C VAL A 158 -1.31 5.84 -3.48
N ASP A 159 -2.63 5.77 -3.58
CA ASP A 159 -3.34 4.61 -4.10
C ASP A 159 -4.00 4.92 -5.45
N VAL A 160 -3.57 4.23 -6.50
CA VAL A 160 -4.33 4.15 -7.75
C VAL A 160 -5.26 2.95 -7.62
N THR A 161 -6.52 3.23 -7.25
CA THR A 161 -7.49 2.18 -6.89
C THR A 161 -7.98 1.36 -8.08
N ASN A 162 -8.08 1.96 -9.27
CA ASN A 162 -8.60 1.30 -10.46
C ASN A 162 -7.51 1.17 -11.52
N PRO A 163 -7.41 0.01 -12.21
CA PRO A 163 -6.55 -0.12 -13.37
C PRO A 163 -7.04 0.76 -14.52
N PHE A 164 -6.15 1.12 -15.42
CA PHE A 164 -6.46 1.92 -16.59
C PHE A 164 -5.56 1.57 -17.78
N TRP A 165 -5.93 2.02 -18.97
CA TRP A 165 -5.08 1.95 -20.15
C TRP A 165 -4.48 3.33 -20.41
N ILE A 166 -3.19 3.39 -20.70
CA ILE A 166 -2.49 4.63 -21.06
C ILE A 166 -2.00 4.57 -22.50
N ALA A 167 -2.23 5.61 -23.29
CA ALA A 167 -1.74 5.65 -24.68
C ALA A 167 -0.20 5.64 -24.72
N GLU A 168 0.39 5.01 -25.75
CA GLU A 168 1.85 4.99 -25.94
C GLU A 168 2.42 6.39 -26.26
N THR A 169 1.58 7.29 -26.77
CA THR A 169 1.94 8.66 -27.16
C THR A 169 0.92 9.66 -26.64
N GLU A 170 1.27 10.94 -26.68
CA GLU A 170 0.30 12.03 -26.50
C GLU A 170 -0.89 11.88 -27.47
N VAL A 171 -2.04 12.42 -27.08
CA VAL A 171 -3.26 12.37 -27.89
C VAL A 171 -3.01 13.08 -29.21
N THR A 172 -3.10 12.34 -30.31
CA THR A 172 -2.94 12.89 -31.65
C THR A 172 -4.09 13.84 -31.98
N TYR A 173 -3.81 14.86 -32.78
CA TYR A 173 -4.82 15.82 -33.21
C TYR A 173 -5.94 15.14 -33.99
N GLU A 174 -5.65 14.09 -34.78
CA GLU A 174 -6.67 13.30 -35.46
C GLU A 174 -7.70 12.71 -34.49
N LEU A 175 -7.24 12.05 -33.43
CA LEU A 175 -8.12 11.43 -32.43
C LEU A 175 -8.91 12.51 -31.68
N TRP A 176 -8.24 13.56 -31.23
CA TRP A 176 -8.87 14.69 -30.55
C TRP A 176 -9.97 15.32 -31.43
N HIS A 177 -9.67 15.65 -32.68
CA HIS A 177 -10.60 16.32 -33.58
C HIS A 177 -11.83 15.46 -33.86
N LYS A 178 -11.70 14.13 -33.97
CA LYS A 178 -12.87 13.24 -34.10
C LYS A 178 -13.77 13.27 -32.87
N VAL A 179 -13.19 13.17 -31.68
CA VAL A 179 -13.96 13.24 -30.42
C VAL A 179 -14.60 14.62 -30.27
N TYR A 180 -13.84 15.68 -30.52
CA TYR A 180 -14.33 17.06 -30.46
C TYR A 180 -15.49 17.29 -31.42
N THR A 181 -15.35 16.85 -32.69
CA THR A 181 -16.42 16.99 -33.68
C THR A 181 -17.65 16.23 -33.22
N TRP A 182 -17.53 14.93 -32.89
CA TRP A 182 -18.65 14.14 -32.38
C TRP A 182 -19.34 14.81 -31.18
N ALA A 183 -18.57 15.31 -30.21
CA ALA A 183 -19.11 15.88 -29.00
C ALA A 183 -19.82 17.25 -29.21
N THR A 184 -19.40 18.01 -30.23
CA THR A 184 -19.94 19.34 -30.55
C THR A 184 -20.99 19.33 -31.67
N THR A 185 -21.10 18.24 -32.43
CA THR A 185 -22.15 18.02 -33.44
C THR A 185 -23.31 17.20 -32.86
N ASP A 186 -24.38 17.06 -33.65
CA ASP A 186 -25.47 16.09 -33.43
C ASP A 186 -26.23 16.19 -32.10
N GLY A 187 -26.18 17.35 -31.44
CA GLY A 187 -26.94 17.61 -30.21
C GLY A 187 -26.37 16.90 -28.97
N HIS A 188 -25.11 16.45 -29.01
CA HIS A 188 -24.45 15.79 -27.88
C HIS A 188 -24.16 16.74 -26.69
N GLY A 189 -24.25 18.05 -26.91
CA GLY A 189 -24.38 19.05 -25.82
C GLY A 189 -23.09 19.34 -25.05
N TYR A 190 -21.93 18.87 -25.53
CA TYR A 190 -20.65 19.17 -24.91
C TYR A 190 -20.09 20.51 -25.39
N THR A 191 -19.45 21.23 -24.48
CA THR A 191 -18.73 22.48 -24.77
C THR A 191 -17.29 22.37 -24.30
N PHE A 192 -16.35 22.78 -25.13
CA PHE A 192 -14.92 22.79 -24.80
C PHE A 192 -14.41 24.23 -24.72
N ALA A 193 -13.50 24.49 -23.79
CA ALA A 193 -12.86 25.80 -23.66
C ALA A 193 -11.97 26.12 -24.88
N ASN A 194 -11.29 25.10 -25.44
CA ASN A 194 -10.44 25.22 -26.62
C ASN A 194 -10.79 24.12 -27.64
N PRO A 195 -10.94 24.46 -28.93
CA PRO A 195 -11.12 23.47 -30.00
C PRO A 195 -9.88 22.59 -30.27
N GLY A 196 -8.73 22.93 -29.70
CA GLY A 196 -7.44 22.30 -29.95
C GLY A 196 -6.76 22.80 -31.23
N ARG A 197 -5.45 22.63 -31.32
CA ARG A 197 -4.59 22.96 -32.46
C ARG A 197 -3.75 21.74 -32.87
N GLU A 198 -3.60 21.51 -34.18
CA GLU A 198 -2.73 20.46 -34.72
C GLU A 198 -1.26 20.83 -34.51
N GLY A 199 -0.58 20.12 -33.61
CA GLY A 199 0.82 20.39 -33.30
C GLY A 199 1.06 21.86 -32.91
N HIS A 200 2.22 22.39 -33.26
CA HIS A 200 2.57 23.78 -32.92
C HIS A 200 2.11 24.81 -33.96
N ASP A 201 2.07 24.42 -35.24
CA ASP A 201 1.82 25.31 -36.38
C ASP A 201 0.38 25.28 -36.92
N GLY A 202 -0.45 24.36 -36.43
CA GLY A 202 -1.82 24.19 -36.91
C GLY A 202 -2.71 25.39 -36.66
N THR A 203 -3.86 25.40 -37.33
CA THR A 203 -4.95 26.38 -37.07
C THR A 203 -5.92 25.80 -36.05
N ILE A 204 -6.30 26.60 -35.05
CA ILE A 204 -7.23 26.17 -33.98
C ILE A 204 -8.55 25.68 -34.58
N GLY A 205 -8.95 24.46 -34.23
CA GLY A 205 -10.21 23.83 -34.62
C GLY A 205 -10.34 23.52 -36.11
N ALA A 206 -9.26 23.66 -36.89
CA ALA A 206 -9.28 23.30 -38.30
C ALA A 206 -9.31 21.78 -38.48
N ALA A 207 -9.85 21.32 -39.60
CA ALA A 207 -9.83 19.91 -39.96
C ALA A 207 -8.39 19.37 -39.99
N PRO A 208 -8.15 18.11 -39.57
CA PRO A 208 -6.80 17.54 -39.53
C PRO A 208 -6.13 17.50 -40.91
N THR A 209 -4.81 17.68 -40.95
CA THR A 209 -4.01 17.63 -42.17
C THR A 209 -3.19 16.34 -42.25
N SER A 210 -2.21 16.28 -43.15
CA SER A 210 -1.23 15.18 -43.17
C SER A 210 -0.37 15.12 -41.90
N ALA A 211 -0.31 16.19 -41.11
CA ALA A 211 0.41 16.25 -39.82
C ALA A 211 -0.47 15.83 -38.62
N SER A 212 -1.63 15.23 -38.86
CA SER A 212 -2.62 14.91 -37.81
C SER A 212 -2.19 13.93 -36.72
N GLN A 213 -1.03 13.28 -36.89
CA GLN A 213 -0.39 12.46 -35.85
C GLN A 213 0.42 13.28 -34.84
N GLU A 214 0.59 14.58 -35.07
CA GLU A 214 1.12 15.50 -34.07
C GLU A 214 0.16 15.63 -32.88
N PRO A 215 0.66 15.95 -31.68
CA PRO A 215 -0.18 16.09 -30.51
C PRO A 215 -1.18 17.25 -30.68
N VAL A 216 -2.33 17.15 -30.02
CA VAL A 216 -3.20 18.30 -29.83
C VAL A 216 -2.55 19.31 -28.87
N THR A 217 -2.52 20.59 -29.28
CA THR A 217 -2.06 21.71 -28.44
C THR A 217 -3.17 22.76 -28.29
N THR A 218 -2.89 23.86 -27.60
CA THR A 218 -3.82 24.99 -27.39
C THR A 218 -3.36 26.24 -28.12
#